data_AF-A0A2V8R828-F1
#
_entry.id   AF-A0A2V8R828-F1
#
_cell.length_a   1.000
_cell.length_b   1.000
_cell.length_c   1.000
_cell.angle_alpha   90.00
_cell.angle_beta   90.00
_cell.angle_gamma   90.00
#
_symmetry.space_group_name_H-M   'P 1'
#
loop_
_entity.id
_entity.type
_entity.pdbx_description
1 polymer ?
#
loop_
_entity_poly.entity_id
_entity_poly.type
_entity_poly.pdbx_seq_one_letter_code
_entity_poly.pdbx_strand_id
1 'polypeptide(L)'
;MLALACAGCGAASKASQNARTATNQARAARQQADAPRPSSGSPFLDKLVEAAVERTNHQVRYDASYFVIDYPGGDVPAEVGVCTDEVIRSYRAVGVDLQREVHEDMGRAFDSYPHRWGLKKTDSNIDHRRVPNLMTFFDRQGASLPVSSDARDYKPGDLVTWDLNSQMAHIGIVVNVPSDADASRMLIVHNIGAGPQAEDVLFNWKITGHYRYTGPKEEGKSTKAKGKS
;
A
#
# COMPACT_ATOMS: atom_id res chain seq x y z
N MET A 1 -57.82 -54.28 -18.69
CA MET A 1 -57.24 -53.17 -19.48
C MET A 1 -56.13 -52.54 -18.66
N LEU A 2 -54.91 -52.56 -19.20
CA LEU A 2 -53.65 -52.25 -18.52
C LEU A 2 -53.48 -50.74 -18.33
N ALA A 3 -53.13 -50.31 -17.12
CA ALA A 3 -52.86 -48.92 -16.79
C ALA A 3 -51.44 -48.52 -17.25
N LEU A 4 -51.37 -47.40 -17.97
CA LEU A 4 -50.15 -46.73 -18.40
C LEU A 4 -49.67 -45.80 -17.29
N ALA A 5 -48.44 -46.00 -16.78
CA ALA A 5 -47.79 -45.05 -15.88
C ALA A 5 -46.46 -44.61 -16.49
N CYS A 6 -46.44 -43.39 -17.04
CA CYS A 6 -45.22 -42.65 -17.29
C CYS A 6 -44.74 -42.02 -15.98
N ALA A 7 -43.53 -42.34 -15.54
CA ALA A 7 -42.82 -41.57 -14.53
C ALA A 7 -41.39 -41.35 -15.00
N GLY A 8 -41.19 -40.21 -15.67
CA GLY A 8 -39.87 -39.64 -15.91
C GLY A 8 -39.54 -38.61 -14.82
N CYS A 9 -38.41 -38.79 -14.16
CA CYS A 9 -37.58 -37.71 -13.59
C CYS A 9 -36.20 -38.30 -13.26
N GLY A 10 -35.22 -38.02 -14.11
CA GLY A 10 -33.84 -38.46 -13.92
C GLY A 10 -33.15 -37.61 -12.85
N ALA A 11 -32.66 -38.27 -11.79
CA ALA A 11 -31.77 -37.65 -10.82
C ALA A 11 -30.45 -37.23 -11.52
N ALA A 12 -30.09 -35.95 -11.44
CA ALA A 12 -28.82 -35.48 -11.98
C ALA A 12 -27.65 -36.15 -11.23
N SER A 13 -26.71 -36.76 -11.97
CA SER A 13 -25.53 -37.42 -11.42
C SER A 13 -24.66 -36.46 -10.61
N LYS A 14 -24.05 -36.94 -9.52
CA LYS A 14 -23.09 -36.20 -8.66
C LYS A 14 -21.96 -35.56 -9.47
N ALA A 15 -21.52 -36.19 -10.56
CA ALA A 15 -20.50 -35.63 -11.45
C ALA A 15 -20.98 -34.36 -12.17
N SER A 16 -22.26 -34.31 -12.56
CA SER A 16 -22.87 -33.15 -13.21
C SER A 16 -23.09 -31.99 -12.22
N GLN A 17 -23.42 -32.33 -10.96
CA GLN A 17 -23.54 -31.33 -9.89
C GLN A 17 -22.19 -30.70 -9.55
N ASN A 18 -21.12 -31.51 -9.41
CA ASN A 18 -19.78 -31.01 -9.11
C ASN A 18 -19.21 -30.12 -10.23
N ALA A 19 -19.43 -30.49 -11.50
CA ALA A 19 -19.00 -29.67 -12.62
C ALA A 19 -19.71 -28.31 -12.65
N ARG A 20 -21.02 -28.28 -12.38
CA ARG A 20 -21.80 -27.03 -12.30
C ARG A 20 -21.34 -26.14 -11.13
N THR A 21 -21.04 -26.74 -9.98
CA THR A 21 -20.50 -26.01 -8.82
C THR A 21 -19.13 -25.39 -9.13
N ALA A 22 -18.22 -26.15 -9.75
CA ALA A 22 -16.90 -25.65 -10.14
C ALA A 22 -16.99 -24.51 -11.19
N THR A 23 -17.89 -24.63 -12.18
CA THR A 23 -18.14 -23.57 -13.16
C THR A 23 -18.74 -22.31 -12.51
N ASN A 24 -19.66 -22.48 -11.56
CA ASN A 24 -20.25 -21.35 -10.85
C ASN A 24 -19.25 -20.66 -9.91
N GLN A 25 -18.36 -21.41 -9.27
CA GLN A 25 -17.26 -20.87 -8.46
C GLN A 25 -16.23 -20.13 -9.32
N ALA A 26 -15.85 -20.69 -10.47
CA ALA A 26 -14.95 -20.01 -11.41
C ALA A 26 -15.59 -18.73 -12.01
N ARG A 27 -16.91 -18.74 -12.24
CA ARG A 27 -17.66 -17.56 -12.69
C ARG A 27 -17.77 -16.50 -11.59
N ALA A 28 -18.01 -16.91 -10.34
CA ALA A 28 -18.04 -16.01 -9.20
C ALA A 28 -16.66 -15.38 -8.93
N ALA A 29 -15.58 -16.17 -9.02
CA ALA A 29 -14.21 -15.68 -8.89
C ALA A 29 -13.84 -14.68 -10.00
N ARG A 30 -14.25 -14.95 -11.25
CA ARG A 30 -14.09 -13.99 -12.37
C ARG A 30 -14.94 -12.74 -12.18
N GLN A 31 -16.17 -12.87 -11.70
CA GLN A 31 -17.05 -11.73 -11.41
C GLN A 31 -16.54 -10.87 -10.23
N GLN A 32 -15.84 -11.46 -9.26
CA GLN A 32 -15.14 -10.74 -8.20
C GLN A 32 -13.88 -10.04 -8.72
N ALA A 33 -13.15 -10.65 -9.65
CA ALA A 33 -11.99 -10.01 -10.31
C ALA A 33 -12.39 -8.85 -11.24
N ASP A 34 -13.59 -8.90 -11.83
CA ASP A 34 -14.12 -7.87 -12.74
C ASP A 34 -15.00 -6.82 -12.03
N ALA A 35 -15.26 -6.95 -10.72
CA ALA A 35 -16.00 -5.94 -9.98
C ALA A 35 -15.14 -4.66 -9.87
N PRO A 36 -15.71 -3.46 -10.12
CA PRO A 36 -14.98 -2.21 -9.93
C PRO A 36 -14.50 -2.12 -8.48
N ARG A 37 -13.18 -2.19 -8.28
CA ARG A 37 -12.61 -2.00 -6.94
C ARG A 37 -12.97 -0.59 -6.44
N PRO A 38 -13.28 -0.41 -5.14
CA PRO A 38 -13.62 0.91 -4.61
C PRO A 38 -12.57 1.95 -4.99
N SER A 39 -13.00 3.09 -5.53
CA SER A 39 -12.09 4.20 -5.81
C SER A 39 -11.60 4.81 -4.51
N SER A 40 -10.34 5.21 -4.53
CA SER A 40 -9.58 5.85 -3.45
C SER A 40 -9.91 7.34 -3.31
N GLY A 41 -10.73 7.88 -4.23
CA GLY A 41 -11.19 9.27 -4.25
C GLY A 41 -10.35 10.21 -5.11
N SER A 42 -9.28 9.73 -5.77
CA SER A 42 -8.56 10.49 -6.79
C SER A 42 -7.80 9.57 -7.76
N PRO A 43 -7.56 10.00 -9.03
CA PRO A 43 -6.79 9.22 -9.99
C PRO A 43 -5.35 8.93 -9.55
N PHE A 44 -4.76 9.80 -8.72
CA PHE A 44 -3.42 9.55 -8.16
C PHE A 44 -3.45 8.38 -7.18
N LEU A 45 -4.39 8.41 -6.22
CA LEU A 45 -4.50 7.37 -5.20
C LEU A 45 -4.91 6.03 -5.80
N ASP A 46 -5.77 6.02 -6.82
CA ASP A 46 -6.14 4.81 -7.53
C ASP A 46 -4.91 4.14 -8.18
N LYS A 47 -4.05 4.92 -8.84
CA LYS A 47 -2.78 4.40 -9.38
C LYS A 47 -1.81 3.95 -8.29
N LEU A 48 -1.76 4.64 -7.15
CA LEU A 48 -0.89 4.26 -6.03
C LEU A 48 -1.32 2.90 -5.46
N VAL A 49 -2.63 2.70 -5.30
CA VAL A 49 -3.21 1.45 -4.83
C VAL A 49 -2.97 0.33 -5.83
N GLU A 50 -3.14 0.59 -7.13
CA GLU A 50 -2.80 -0.36 -8.18
C GLU A 50 -1.32 -0.76 -8.14
N ALA A 51 -0.42 0.20 -8.00
CA ALA A 51 1.02 -0.06 -7.86
C ALA A 51 1.32 -0.89 -6.60
N ALA A 52 0.71 -0.57 -5.47
CA ALA A 52 0.89 -1.34 -4.24
C ALA A 52 0.41 -2.79 -4.39
N VAL A 53 -0.77 -3.01 -4.99
CA VAL A 53 -1.25 -4.38 -5.27
C VAL A 53 -0.33 -5.10 -6.27
N GLU A 54 0.20 -4.40 -7.27
CA GLU A 54 1.14 -4.98 -8.23
C GLU A 54 2.41 -5.53 -7.54
N ARG A 55 2.90 -4.83 -6.51
CA ARG A 55 4.08 -5.25 -5.73
C ARG A 55 3.97 -6.65 -5.15
N THR A 56 2.76 -7.14 -4.85
CA THR A 56 2.56 -8.50 -4.29
C THR A 56 2.92 -9.62 -5.26
N ASN A 57 3.15 -9.31 -6.54
CA ASN A 57 3.59 -10.29 -7.54
C ASN A 57 5.13 -10.43 -7.63
N HIS A 58 5.87 -9.63 -6.86
CA HIS A 58 7.34 -9.62 -6.88
C HIS A 58 7.91 -10.56 -5.83
N GLN A 59 8.97 -11.28 -6.20
CA GLN A 59 9.74 -12.09 -5.25
C GLN A 59 10.80 -11.22 -4.60
N VAL A 60 10.52 -10.79 -3.36
CA VAL A 60 11.42 -9.94 -2.57
C VAL A 60 11.85 -10.68 -1.30
N ARG A 61 13.15 -10.83 -1.11
CA ARG A 61 13.73 -11.30 0.15
C ARG A 61 13.82 -10.14 1.14
N TYR A 62 13.39 -10.38 2.37
CA TYR A 62 13.54 -9.37 3.42
C TYR A 62 15.02 -9.10 3.72
N ASP A 63 15.46 -7.86 3.50
CA ASP A 63 16.84 -7.44 3.71
C ASP A 63 16.92 -5.98 4.19
N ALA A 64 17.22 -5.80 5.48
CA ALA A 64 17.36 -4.50 6.10
C ALA A 64 18.78 -3.92 6.01
N SER A 65 19.67 -4.54 5.21
CA SER A 65 21.05 -4.08 5.05
C SER A 65 21.11 -2.67 4.46
N TYR A 66 22.23 -2.01 4.74
CA TYR A 66 22.58 -0.74 4.12
C TYR A 66 23.12 -0.97 2.71
N PHE A 67 22.70 -0.14 1.77
CA PHE A 67 23.17 -0.15 0.38
C PHE A 67 23.59 1.27 0.00
N VAL A 68 24.65 1.39 -0.78
CA VAL A 68 24.95 2.64 -1.49
C VAL A 68 24.14 2.62 -2.78
N ILE A 69 23.33 3.64 -2.99
CA ILE A 69 22.37 3.75 -4.10
C ILE A 69 22.48 5.12 -4.77
N ASP A 70 22.04 5.19 -6.01
CA ASP A 70 22.03 6.45 -6.76
C ASP A 70 21.11 7.49 -6.11
N TYR A 71 21.30 8.76 -6.48
CA TYR A 71 20.43 9.85 -6.02
C TYR A 71 20.32 10.95 -7.09
N PRO A 72 19.10 11.45 -7.41
CA PRO A 72 17.80 10.94 -6.96
C PRO A 72 17.39 9.66 -7.72
N GLY A 73 16.32 9.00 -7.29
CA GLY A 73 15.75 7.82 -7.96
C GLY A 73 16.50 6.51 -7.74
N GLY A 74 17.43 6.45 -6.78
CA GLY A 74 18.06 5.20 -6.38
C GLY A 74 17.11 4.25 -5.67
N ASP A 75 17.42 2.95 -5.78
CA ASP A 75 16.72 1.88 -5.10
C ASP A 75 17.71 0.78 -4.72
N VAL A 76 17.36 -0.02 -3.71
CA VAL A 76 18.07 -1.26 -3.41
C VAL A 76 17.78 -2.30 -4.51
N PRO A 77 18.58 -3.39 -4.62
CA PRO A 77 18.33 -4.44 -5.61
C PRO A 77 16.87 -4.92 -5.60
N ALA A 78 16.31 -5.19 -6.77
CA ALA A 78 14.88 -5.44 -6.95
C ALA A 78 14.39 -6.68 -6.16
N GLU A 79 15.28 -7.66 -5.96
CA GLU A 79 15.05 -8.90 -5.24
C GLU A 79 15.15 -8.76 -3.70
N VAL A 80 15.47 -7.56 -3.20
CA VAL A 80 15.51 -7.28 -1.75
C VAL A 80 14.63 -6.10 -1.37
N GLY A 81 14.23 -6.05 -0.10
CA GLY A 81 13.49 -4.91 0.44
C GLY A 81 12.91 -5.16 1.83
N VAL A 82 12.45 -4.07 2.45
CA VAL A 82 11.69 -4.05 3.71
C VAL A 82 10.35 -3.33 3.52
N CYS A 83 9.57 -3.16 4.59
CA CYS A 83 8.26 -2.52 4.55
C CYS A 83 8.25 -1.13 3.88
N THR A 84 9.27 -0.30 4.14
CA THR A 84 9.38 1.02 3.51
C THR A 84 9.65 0.92 2.02
N ASP A 85 10.39 -0.08 1.55
CA ASP A 85 10.76 -0.21 0.12
C ASP A 85 9.52 -0.51 -0.72
N GLU A 86 8.54 -1.23 -0.18
CA GLU A 86 7.25 -1.42 -0.86
C GLU A 86 6.47 -0.11 -0.98
N VAL A 87 6.52 0.74 0.05
CA VAL A 87 5.92 2.09 0.00
C VAL A 87 6.64 2.94 -1.04
N ILE A 88 7.98 2.99 -0.99
CA ILE A 88 8.83 3.79 -1.88
C ILE A 88 8.60 3.40 -3.35
N ARG A 89 8.65 2.10 -3.67
CA ARG A 89 8.44 1.59 -5.03
C ARG A 89 7.03 1.87 -5.54
N SER A 90 6.01 1.76 -4.67
CA SER A 90 4.62 2.10 -5.03
C SER A 90 4.46 3.59 -5.37
N TYR A 91 5.04 4.49 -4.57
CA TYR A 91 5.03 5.93 -4.87
C TYR A 91 5.83 6.27 -6.13
N ARG A 92 6.97 5.60 -6.35
CA ARG A 92 7.82 5.82 -7.53
C ARG A 92 7.10 5.43 -8.82
N ALA A 93 6.34 4.34 -8.81
CA ALA A 93 5.52 3.92 -9.95
C ALA A 93 4.47 4.98 -10.36
N VAL A 94 4.09 5.88 -9.44
CA VAL A 94 3.17 6.99 -9.71
C VAL A 94 3.85 8.37 -9.77
N GLY A 95 5.18 8.39 -9.92
CA GLY A 95 5.95 9.60 -10.18
C GLY A 95 6.39 10.39 -8.95
N VAL A 96 6.26 9.83 -7.74
CA VAL A 96 6.73 10.45 -6.49
C VAL A 96 7.96 9.72 -5.98
N ASP A 97 9.11 10.39 -5.96
CA ASP A 97 10.36 9.80 -5.47
C ASP A 97 10.57 10.11 -3.98
N LEU A 98 10.07 9.24 -3.10
CA LEU A 98 10.22 9.41 -1.65
C LEU A 98 11.69 9.46 -1.18
N GLN A 99 12.64 8.92 -1.95
CA GLN A 99 14.07 9.09 -1.65
C GLN A 99 14.43 10.58 -1.65
N ARG A 100 14.10 11.28 -2.74
CA ARG A 100 14.35 12.72 -2.90
C ARG A 100 13.52 13.53 -1.91
N GLU A 101 12.22 13.32 -1.86
CA GLU A 101 11.31 14.17 -1.07
C GLU A 101 11.67 14.15 0.43
N VAL A 102 11.97 12.97 0.99
CA VAL A 102 12.37 12.83 2.39
C VAL A 102 13.76 13.42 2.61
N HIS A 103 14.74 13.09 1.75
CA HIS A 103 16.11 13.55 1.92
C HIS A 103 16.22 15.09 1.87
N GLU A 104 15.54 15.74 0.95
CA GLU A 104 15.58 17.18 0.80
C GLU A 104 14.86 17.91 1.94
N ASP A 105 13.72 17.37 2.42
CA ASP A 105 13.05 17.94 3.58
C ASP A 105 13.87 17.77 4.87
N MET A 106 14.48 16.60 5.06
CA MET A 106 15.45 16.38 6.14
C MET A 106 16.64 17.32 6.02
N GLY A 107 17.13 17.62 4.80
CA GLY A 107 18.24 18.55 4.60
C GLY A 107 17.91 19.97 5.06
N ARG A 108 16.65 20.39 4.94
CA ARG A 108 16.16 21.70 5.40
C ARG A 108 15.80 21.74 6.89
N ALA A 109 15.51 20.59 7.49
CA ALA A 109 14.94 20.52 8.85
C ALA A 109 15.48 19.34 9.68
N PHE A 110 16.77 19.04 9.57
CA PHE A 110 17.39 17.84 10.15
C PHE A 110 17.07 17.67 11.65
N ASP A 111 17.11 18.74 12.43
CA ASP A 111 16.85 18.73 13.87
C ASP A 111 15.40 18.35 14.24
N SER A 112 14.46 18.41 13.28
CA SER A 112 13.08 17.97 13.48
C SER A 112 12.93 16.44 13.36
N TYR A 113 13.92 15.74 12.82
CA TYR A 113 13.88 14.30 12.58
C TYR A 113 14.47 13.48 13.73
N PRO A 114 14.13 12.18 13.84
CA PRO A 114 14.61 11.34 14.93
C PRO A 114 16.13 11.14 14.96
N HIS A 115 16.76 11.48 16.08
CA HIS A 115 18.21 11.34 16.32
C HIS A 115 18.62 9.94 16.82
N ARG A 116 18.11 8.88 16.20
CA ARG A 116 18.28 7.49 16.71
C ARG A 116 19.59 6.81 16.30
N TRP A 117 20.27 7.32 15.27
CA TRP A 117 21.39 6.63 14.61
C TRP A 117 22.74 7.35 14.73
N GLY A 118 22.84 8.36 15.60
CA GLY A 118 24.09 9.13 15.79
C GLY A 118 24.56 9.92 14.56
N LEU A 119 23.70 10.05 13.54
CA LEU A 119 24.02 10.81 12.33
C LEU A 119 24.03 12.31 12.63
N LYS A 120 24.97 13.02 11.99
CA LYS A 120 25.12 14.48 12.09
C LYS A 120 24.55 15.24 10.90
N LYS A 121 24.13 14.50 9.87
CA LYS A 121 23.56 15.01 8.62
C LYS A 121 22.69 13.93 7.98
N THR A 122 21.96 14.32 6.96
CA THR A 122 21.17 13.41 6.11
C THR A 122 22.04 12.39 5.39
N ASP A 123 21.42 11.27 5.03
CA ASP A 123 22.02 10.19 4.24
C ASP A 123 21.01 9.68 3.20
N SER A 124 21.18 10.14 1.96
CA SER A 124 20.30 9.83 0.82
C SER A 124 20.15 8.33 0.54
N ASN A 125 21.06 7.50 1.04
CA ASN A 125 21.01 6.05 0.89
C ASN A 125 19.96 5.38 1.79
N ILE A 126 19.58 6.02 2.91
CA ILE A 126 18.79 5.35 3.97
C ILE A 126 17.69 6.22 4.56
N ASP A 127 17.68 7.54 4.35
CA ASP A 127 16.73 8.47 4.98
C ASP A 127 15.27 8.05 4.80
N HIS A 128 14.87 7.76 3.56
CA HIS A 128 13.53 7.32 3.18
C HIS A 128 13.20 5.87 3.59
N ARG A 129 14.22 5.04 3.89
CA ARG A 129 14.05 3.62 4.29
C ARG A 129 13.85 3.44 5.80
N ARG A 130 13.50 4.51 6.52
CA ARG A 130 13.28 4.51 7.97
C ARG A 130 11.86 4.97 8.27
N VAL A 131 11.04 4.08 8.82
CA VAL A 131 9.65 4.40 9.19
C VAL A 131 9.54 5.68 10.04
N PRO A 132 10.36 5.91 11.08
CA PRO A 132 10.29 7.16 11.85
C PRO A 132 10.57 8.43 11.03
N ASN A 133 11.42 8.34 10.01
CA ASN A 133 11.70 9.46 9.11
C ASN A 133 10.50 9.71 8.19
N LEU A 134 9.89 8.65 7.64
CA LEU A 134 8.66 8.76 6.83
C LEU A 134 7.51 9.40 7.64
N MET A 135 7.29 8.95 8.88
CA MET A 135 6.29 9.56 9.78
C MET A 135 6.52 11.06 9.94
N THR A 136 7.74 11.46 10.30
CA THR A 136 8.10 12.88 10.48
C THR A 136 7.92 13.67 9.19
N PHE A 137 8.32 13.11 8.05
CA PHE A 137 8.13 13.72 6.75
C PHE A 137 6.63 13.95 6.46
N PHE A 138 5.79 12.93 6.62
CA PHE A 138 4.35 13.05 6.37
C PHE A 138 3.68 14.06 7.29
N ASP A 139 4.05 14.10 8.58
CA ASP A 139 3.59 15.14 9.51
C ASP A 139 3.95 16.54 9.00
N ARG A 140 5.19 16.73 8.56
CA ARG A 140 5.68 18.02 8.04
C ARG A 140 5.03 18.43 6.72
N GLN A 141 4.60 17.47 5.90
CA GLN A 141 3.81 17.73 4.69
C GLN A 141 2.33 18.02 5.01
N GLY A 142 1.89 17.90 6.26
CA GLY A 142 0.49 18.04 6.67
C GLY A 142 -0.38 16.90 6.15
N ALA A 143 0.19 15.70 6.01
CA ALA A 143 -0.48 14.52 5.48
C ALA A 143 -1.14 13.64 6.57
N SER A 144 -1.01 14.00 7.85
CA SER A 144 -1.51 13.19 8.97
C SER A 144 -3.04 13.20 9.05
N LEU A 145 -3.59 12.03 9.29
CA LEU A 145 -5.01 11.77 9.52
C LEU A 145 -5.22 11.26 10.95
N PRO A 146 -6.43 11.41 11.53
CA PRO A 146 -6.73 10.82 12.83
C PRO A 146 -6.57 9.30 12.82
N VAL A 147 -6.01 8.76 13.90
CA VAL A 147 -6.06 7.32 14.21
C VAL A 147 -7.37 7.04 14.93
N SER A 148 -8.11 6.04 14.47
CA SER A 148 -9.40 5.66 15.05
C SER A 148 -9.53 4.13 15.15
N SER A 149 -10.59 3.67 15.82
CA SER A 149 -10.97 2.26 15.86
C SER A 149 -12.00 1.89 14.80
N ASP A 150 -12.36 2.82 13.90
CA ASP A 150 -13.33 2.58 12.84
C ASP A 150 -12.60 2.26 11.53
N ALA A 151 -12.79 1.04 11.02
CA ALA A 151 -12.14 0.58 9.79
C ALA A 151 -12.42 1.49 8.58
N ARG A 152 -13.57 2.16 8.56
CA ARG A 152 -14.03 3.03 7.45
C ARG A 152 -13.24 4.33 7.34
N ASP A 153 -12.53 4.72 8.39
CA ASP A 153 -11.66 5.90 8.37
C ASP A 153 -10.37 5.64 7.58
N TYR A 154 -10.00 4.38 7.38
CA TYR A 154 -8.79 3.95 6.66
C TYR A 154 -9.16 3.62 5.21
N LYS A 155 -8.88 4.55 4.31
CA LYS A 155 -9.31 4.49 2.92
C LYS A 155 -8.18 4.03 2.01
N PRO A 156 -8.49 3.42 0.86
CA PRO A 156 -7.47 3.05 -0.12
C PRO A 156 -6.54 4.24 -0.45
N GLY A 157 -5.24 3.95 -0.51
CA GLY A 157 -4.16 4.92 -0.70
C GLY A 157 -3.63 5.55 0.59
N ASP A 158 -4.26 5.29 1.74
CA ASP A 158 -3.71 5.70 3.04
C ASP A 158 -2.49 4.88 3.42
N LEU A 159 -1.61 5.51 4.21
CA LEU A 159 -0.47 4.89 4.84
C LEU A 159 -0.77 4.72 6.32
N VAL A 160 -0.47 3.53 6.85
CA VAL A 160 -0.60 3.27 8.28
C VAL A 160 0.75 2.80 8.80
N THR A 161 1.14 3.30 9.97
CA THR A 161 2.35 2.84 10.66
C THR A 161 1.97 2.11 11.93
N TRP A 162 2.77 1.11 12.29
CA TRP A 162 2.57 0.31 13.49
C TRP A 162 3.83 0.22 14.34
N ASP A 163 3.62 -0.17 15.59
CA ASP A 163 4.64 -0.74 16.44
C ASP A 163 4.33 -2.23 16.65
N LEU A 164 5.21 -3.08 16.12
CA LEU A 164 4.97 -4.52 15.99
C LEU A 164 5.25 -5.33 17.25
N ASN A 165 5.90 -4.76 18.28
CA ASN A 165 6.16 -5.40 19.59
C ASN A 165 6.92 -4.45 20.55
N SER A 166 6.48 -3.20 20.66
CA SER A 166 7.14 -2.13 21.47
C SER A 166 8.55 -1.72 21.03
N GLN A 167 9.03 -2.14 19.85
CA GLN A 167 10.42 -1.93 19.42
C GLN A 167 10.62 -1.83 17.90
N MET A 168 9.69 -2.33 17.09
CA MET A 168 9.86 -2.43 15.64
C MET A 168 8.78 -1.63 14.92
N ALA A 169 9.18 -0.48 14.36
CA ALA A 169 8.32 0.35 13.56
C ALA A 169 8.04 -0.31 12.20
N HIS A 170 6.80 -0.24 11.74
CA HIS A 170 6.35 -0.85 10.48
C HIS A 170 5.44 0.10 9.72
N ILE A 171 5.30 -0.10 8.41
CA ILE A 171 4.46 0.72 7.53
C ILE A 171 3.85 -0.13 6.42
N GLY A 172 2.70 0.30 5.91
CA GLY A 172 2.01 -0.32 4.79
C GLY A 172 1.00 0.62 4.15
N ILE A 173 0.47 0.21 3.00
CA ILE A 173 -0.51 0.96 2.20
C ILE A 173 -1.87 0.25 2.31
N VAL A 174 -2.92 1.00 2.64
CA VAL A 174 -4.30 0.51 2.56
C VAL A 174 -4.69 0.35 1.08
N VAL A 175 -5.12 -0.84 0.67
CA VAL A 175 -5.52 -1.13 -0.72
C VAL A 175 -7.01 -1.40 -0.86
N ASN A 176 -7.56 -1.25 -2.05
CA ASN A 176 -8.98 -1.44 -2.33
C ASN A 176 -9.39 -2.91 -2.48
N VAL A 177 -8.88 -3.76 -1.58
CA VAL A 177 -9.25 -5.16 -1.44
C VAL A 177 -9.89 -5.31 -0.06
N PRO A 178 -11.19 -5.64 0.03
CA PRO A 178 -11.85 -5.82 1.33
C PRO A 178 -11.36 -7.08 2.03
N SER A 179 -11.40 -7.08 3.36
CA SER A 179 -11.20 -8.27 4.17
C SER A 179 -12.38 -9.24 4.01
N ASP A 180 -12.07 -10.53 3.94
CA ASP A 180 -13.07 -11.61 3.97
C ASP A 180 -13.81 -11.68 5.31
N ALA A 181 -13.16 -11.24 6.40
CA ALA A 181 -13.74 -11.26 7.74
C ALA A 181 -14.61 -10.03 8.04
N ASP A 182 -14.35 -8.91 7.37
CA ASP A 182 -15.08 -7.66 7.54
C ASP A 182 -14.95 -6.76 6.30
N ALA A 183 -16.01 -6.68 5.51
CA ALA A 183 -16.02 -5.92 4.26
C ALA A 183 -15.86 -4.40 4.45
N SER A 184 -15.97 -3.87 5.68
CA SER A 184 -15.68 -2.47 5.99
C SER A 184 -14.18 -2.19 6.17
N ARG A 185 -13.38 -3.25 6.33
CA ARG A 185 -11.93 -3.19 6.50
C ARG A 185 -11.24 -3.56 5.21
N MET A 186 -10.25 -2.74 4.84
CA MET A 186 -9.43 -2.93 3.66
C MET A 186 -8.11 -3.61 4.04
N LEU A 187 -7.58 -4.44 3.14
CA LEU A 187 -6.29 -5.09 3.31
C LEU A 187 -5.14 -4.07 3.26
N ILE A 188 -4.00 -4.46 3.84
CA ILE A 188 -2.76 -3.69 3.86
C ILE A 188 -1.75 -4.39 2.95
N VAL A 189 -1.15 -3.65 2.02
CA VAL A 189 0.08 -4.09 1.36
C VAL A 189 1.29 -3.69 2.21
N HIS A 190 2.12 -4.66 2.57
CA HIS A 190 3.38 -4.45 3.30
C HIS A 190 4.34 -5.64 3.10
N ASN A 191 5.55 -5.53 3.67
CA ASN A 191 6.53 -6.61 3.68
C ASN A 191 7.15 -6.74 5.09
N ILE A 192 7.02 -7.92 5.71
CA ILE A 192 7.53 -8.23 7.06
C ILE A 192 8.21 -9.61 7.14
N GLY A 193 8.88 -10.01 6.06
CA GLY A 193 9.71 -11.23 6.07
C GLY A 193 9.42 -12.19 4.92
N ALA A 194 8.14 -12.41 4.63
CA ALA A 194 7.67 -13.34 3.58
C ALA A 194 7.55 -12.68 2.19
N GLY A 195 8.20 -11.54 1.98
CA GLY A 195 8.02 -10.70 0.78
C GLY A 195 6.77 -9.81 0.87
N PRO A 196 6.39 -9.16 -0.23
CA PRO A 196 5.26 -8.24 -0.26
C PRO A 196 3.94 -9.01 -0.27
N GLN A 197 3.06 -8.71 0.67
CA GLN A 197 1.77 -9.39 0.85
C GLN A 197 0.65 -8.36 1.01
N ALA A 198 -0.57 -8.74 0.63
CA ALA A 198 -1.79 -8.03 1.00
C ALA A 198 -2.49 -8.79 2.13
N GLU A 199 -2.46 -8.26 3.35
CA GLU A 199 -2.94 -8.97 4.55
C GLU A 199 -3.96 -8.15 5.35
N ASP A 200 -4.84 -8.86 6.05
CA ASP A 200 -5.83 -8.26 6.95
C ASP A 200 -5.21 -8.01 8.34
N VAL A 201 -4.40 -6.94 8.42
CA VAL A 201 -3.56 -6.65 9.61
C VAL A 201 -3.78 -5.26 10.21
N LEU A 202 -4.72 -4.46 9.68
CA LEU A 202 -4.91 -3.06 10.07
C LEU A 202 -4.94 -2.84 11.60
N PHE A 203 -5.67 -3.69 12.32
CA PHE A 203 -5.82 -3.61 13.78
C PHE A 203 -5.10 -4.73 14.56
N ASN A 204 -4.25 -5.53 13.91
CA ASN A 204 -3.53 -6.63 14.57
C ASN A 204 -2.35 -6.13 15.41
N TRP A 205 -1.88 -4.91 15.15
CA TRP A 205 -0.78 -4.27 15.86
C TRP A 205 -1.15 -2.86 16.30
N LYS A 206 -0.35 -2.29 17.21
CA LYS A 206 -0.58 -0.93 17.71
C LYS A 206 -0.32 0.08 16.58
N ILE A 207 -1.37 0.75 16.11
CA ILE A 207 -1.23 1.85 15.14
C ILE A 207 -0.51 3.02 15.81
N THR A 208 0.52 3.53 15.14
CA THR A 208 1.34 4.67 15.58
C THR A 208 1.19 5.90 14.69
N GLY A 209 0.53 5.77 13.54
CA GLY A 209 0.31 6.86 12.60
C GLY A 209 -0.60 6.46 11.45
N HIS A 210 -1.28 7.46 10.88
CA HIS A 210 -2.19 7.32 9.75
C HIS A 210 -2.02 8.55 8.86
N TYR A 211 -1.79 8.37 7.56
CA TYR A 211 -1.40 9.45 6.66
C TYR A 211 -2.02 9.28 5.26
N ARG A 212 -2.23 10.40 4.56
CA ARG A 212 -2.59 10.44 3.14
C ARG A 212 -1.72 11.45 2.42
N TYR A 213 -0.81 10.97 1.57
CA TYR A 213 0.14 11.80 0.84
C TYR A 213 -0.02 11.62 -0.67
N THR A 214 -0.10 12.72 -1.42
CA THR A 214 -0.33 12.70 -2.87
C THR A 214 0.82 13.30 -3.68
N GLY A 215 2.03 13.33 -3.10
CA GLY A 215 3.20 13.95 -3.69
C GLY A 215 3.40 15.43 -3.29
N PRO A 216 4.49 16.06 -3.75
CA PRO A 216 4.80 17.45 -3.44
C PRO A 216 3.72 18.36 -3.99
N LYS A 217 3.44 19.46 -3.26
CA LYS A 217 2.54 20.50 -3.77
C LYS A 217 3.25 21.20 -4.92
N GLU A 218 2.61 21.29 -6.08
CA GLU A 218 3.09 22.12 -7.20
C GLU A 218 3.37 23.53 -6.67
N GLU A 219 4.64 23.93 -6.61
CA GLU A 219 4.99 25.31 -6.31
C GLU A 219 4.41 26.18 -7.43
N GLY A 220 3.45 27.04 -7.08
CA GLY A 220 2.72 27.84 -8.04
C GLY A 220 3.68 28.52 -9.02
N LYS A 221 3.53 28.19 -10.32
CA LYS A 221 4.22 28.92 -11.39
C LYS A 221 3.95 30.40 -11.21
N SER A 222 4.94 31.13 -10.67
CA SER A 222 4.91 32.58 -10.62
C SER A 222 4.81 33.07 -12.06
N THR A 223 3.62 33.50 -12.45
CA THR A 223 3.40 34.23 -13.69
C THR A 223 4.10 35.57 -13.54
N LYS A 224 5.39 35.62 -13.87
CA LYS A 224 6.09 36.87 -14.18
C LYS A 224 5.40 37.46 -15.41
N ALA A 225 4.42 38.32 -15.16
CA ALA A 225 3.90 39.25 -16.15
C ALA A 225 5.09 40.08 -16.65
N LYS A 226 5.53 39.82 -17.88
CA LYS A 226 6.43 40.71 -18.61
C LYS A 226 5.69 42.03 -18.79
N GLY A 227 6.05 43.02 -17.98
CA GLY A 227 5.80 44.42 -18.32
C GLY A 227 6.42 44.69 -19.70
N LYS A 228 5.60 45.15 -20.63
CA LYS A 228 6.08 45.86 -21.80
C LYS A 228 5.83 47.34 -21.57
N SER A 229 6.94 48.06 -21.64
CA SER A 229 7.06 49.51 -21.89
C SER A 229 6.17 49.98 -23.03
#